data_AF-A0A2D7ST56-F1
#
_entry.id   AF-A0A2D7ST56-F1
#
_cell.length_a   1.000
_cell.length_b   1.000
_cell.length_c   1.000
_cell.angle_alpha   90.00
_cell.angle_beta   90.00
_cell.angle_gamma   90.00
#
_symmetry.space_group_name_H-M   'P 1'
#
loop_
_entity.id
_entity.type
_entity.pdbx_description
1 polymer ?
#
loop_
_entity_poly.entity_id
_entity_poly.type
_entity_poly.pdbx_seq_one_letter_code
_entity_poly.pdbx_strand_id
1 'polypeptide(L)'
;MSKETTYEVLSLKGDEWQTDTIYSDRDEAIEAARNLHGDPHIDGAKVISEVYDDKTGGSKETTIFNTTTKIKTKQGQPESKADITPRRRGRPPSDKGKNTGRKDLLVAVKAAFWLLLILIGGLGALYGFEGLNNFLNKF
;
A
#
# COMPACT_ATOMS: atom_id res chain seq x y z
N MET A 1 -6.33 17.87 -30.70
CA MET A 1 -5.43 17.01 -29.91
C MET A 1 -5.66 17.35 -28.45
N SER A 2 -6.34 16.50 -27.70
CA SER A 2 -6.71 16.75 -26.30
C SER A 2 -5.65 16.16 -25.36
N LYS A 3 -5.32 16.93 -24.33
CA LYS A 3 -4.70 16.42 -23.11
C LYS A 3 -5.67 16.74 -22.01
N GLU A 4 -6.04 15.73 -21.24
CA GLU A 4 -6.90 15.91 -20.07
C GLU A 4 -6.01 15.95 -18.83
N THR A 5 -6.27 16.87 -17.92
CA THR A 5 -5.53 16.96 -16.66
C THR A 5 -6.53 16.92 -15.52
N THR A 6 -6.31 15.99 -14.60
CA THR A 6 -7.10 15.81 -13.38
C THR A 6 -6.19 15.92 -12.17
N TYR A 7 -6.78 16.31 -11.04
CA TYR A 7 -6.07 16.50 -9.78
C TYR A 7 -6.78 15.70 -8.70
N GLU A 8 -6.11 14.69 -8.16
CA GLU A 8 -6.63 13.86 -7.09
C GLU A 8 -6.11 14.35 -5.75
N VAL A 9 -7.03 14.57 -4.81
CA VAL A 9 -6.71 14.90 -3.42
C VAL A 9 -6.79 13.63 -2.59
N LEU A 10 -5.72 13.33 -1.87
CA LEU A 10 -5.61 12.17 -1.00
C LEU A 10 -5.40 12.61 0.45
N SER A 11 -6.08 11.93 1.37
CA SER A 11 -5.89 12.04 2.80
C SER A 11 -5.14 10.82 3.34
N LEU A 12 -4.27 11.03 4.31
CA LEU A 12 -3.59 9.98 5.06
C LEU A 12 -4.33 9.80 6.38
N LYS A 13 -4.81 8.59 6.64
CA LYS A 13 -5.45 8.19 7.89
C LYS A 13 -4.73 6.95 8.42
N GLY A 14 -4.03 7.09 9.54
CA GLY A 14 -3.07 6.09 10.03
C GLY A 14 -1.89 5.94 9.08
N ASP A 15 -1.84 4.82 8.36
CA ASP A 15 -0.76 4.47 7.40
C ASP A 15 -1.33 4.24 5.98
N GLU A 16 -2.57 4.66 5.72
CA GLU A 16 -3.27 4.43 4.46
C GLU A 16 -3.64 5.74 3.77
N TRP A 17 -3.29 5.84 2.48
CA TRP A 17 -3.71 6.94 1.61
C TRP A 17 -5.08 6.62 1.00
N GLN A 18 -6.04 7.51 1.19
CA GLN A 18 -7.38 7.41 0.63
C GLN A 18 -7.66 8.59 -0.29
N THR A 19 -8.14 8.31 -1.50
CA THR A 19 -8.64 9.35 -2.41
C THR A 19 -9.91 9.95 -1.84
N ASP A 20 -9.92 11.26 -1.69
CA ASP A 20 -11.05 12.01 -1.15
C ASP A 20 -11.91 12.55 -2.31
N THR A 21 -11.32 13.43 -3.11
CA THR A 21 -12.02 14.14 -4.19
C THR A 21 -11.09 14.33 -5.41
N ILE A 22 -11.68 14.33 -6.61
CA ILE A 22 -10.98 14.59 -7.88
C ILE A 22 -11.47 15.93 -8.45
N TYR A 23 -10.54 16.78 -8.87
CA TYR A 23 -10.77 18.10 -9.40
C TYR A 23 -10.22 18.24 -10.82
N SER A 24 -10.81 19.15 -11.59
CA SER A 24 -10.27 19.60 -12.88
C SER A 24 -9.36 20.82 -12.74
N ASP A 25 -9.50 21.58 -11.66
CA ASP A 25 -8.67 22.74 -11.35
C ASP A 25 -7.57 22.41 -10.32
N ARG A 26 -6.38 22.96 -10.56
CA ARG A 26 -5.19 22.70 -9.75
C ARG A 26 -5.28 23.38 -8.38
N ASP A 27 -5.66 24.64 -8.38
CA ASP A 27 -5.56 25.48 -7.20
C ASP A 27 -6.70 25.14 -6.23
N GLU A 28 -7.88 24.80 -6.76
CA GLU A 28 -8.99 24.22 -5.99
C GLU A 28 -8.57 22.92 -5.29
N ALA A 29 -7.89 22.00 -5.99
CA ALA A 29 -7.40 20.76 -5.41
C ALA A 29 -6.37 21.00 -4.29
N ILE A 30 -5.47 21.98 -4.48
CA ILE A 30 -4.47 22.34 -3.47
C ILE A 30 -5.13 22.98 -2.25
N GLU A 31 -6.12 23.85 -2.44
CA GLU A 31 -6.88 24.46 -1.34
C GLU A 31 -7.65 23.41 -0.55
N ALA A 32 -8.34 22.49 -1.23
CA ALA A 32 -9.04 21.37 -0.60
C ALA A 32 -8.08 20.50 0.22
N ALA A 33 -6.90 20.17 -0.31
CA ALA A 33 -5.89 19.41 0.42
C ALA A 33 -5.35 20.14 1.66
N ARG A 34 -5.22 21.47 1.60
CA ARG A 34 -4.84 22.28 2.78
C ARG A 34 -5.93 22.25 3.85
N ASN A 35 -7.19 22.37 3.43
CA ASN A 35 -8.34 22.31 4.33
C ASN A 35 -8.45 20.94 5.01
N LEU A 36 -8.27 19.84 4.25
CA LEU A 36 -8.24 18.48 4.78
C LEU A 36 -7.16 18.26 5.83
N HIS A 37 -5.96 18.79 5.60
CA HIS A 37 -4.87 18.72 6.59
C HIS A 37 -5.16 19.55 7.86
N GLY A 38 -6.15 20.46 7.83
CA GLY A 38 -6.61 21.17 9.02
C GLY A 38 -7.39 20.31 10.01
N ASP A 39 -7.88 19.14 9.59
CA ASP A 39 -8.62 18.22 10.44
C ASP A 39 -7.68 17.43 11.38
N PRO A 40 -7.88 17.45 12.71
CA PRO A 40 -7.07 16.70 13.68
C PRO A 40 -7.00 15.18 13.45
N HIS A 41 -7.96 14.60 12.72
CA HIS A 41 -8.02 13.17 12.43
C HIS A 41 -7.29 12.76 11.15
N ILE A 42 -6.68 13.72 10.45
CA ILE A 42 -5.96 13.50 9.20
C ILE A 42 -4.46 13.66 9.46
N ASP A 43 -3.70 12.60 9.23
CA ASP A 43 -2.24 12.59 9.44
C ASP A 43 -1.48 13.30 8.32
N GLY A 44 -2.14 13.52 7.18
CA GLY A 44 -1.52 14.11 6.01
C GLY A 44 -2.49 14.32 4.85
N ALA A 45 -2.15 15.26 3.99
CA ALA A 45 -2.80 15.51 2.71
C ALA A 45 -1.78 15.61 1.57
N LYS A 46 -2.16 15.11 0.39
CA LYS A 46 -1.34 15.10 -0.82
C LYS A 46 -2.23 15.36 -2.04
N VAL A 47 -1.69 16.05 -3.05
CA VAL A 47 -2.35 16.23 -4.35
C VAL A 47 -1.49 15.65 -5.45
N ILE A 48 -2.14 14.91 -6.33
CA ILE A 48 -1.54 14.22 -7.47
C ILE A 48 -2.19 14.78 -8.74
N SER A 49 -1.39 15.25 -9.69
CA SER A 49 -1.87 15.60 -11.03
C SER A 49 -1.69 14.40 -11.96
N GLU A 50 -2.73 14.03 -12.69
CA GLU A 50 -2.67 13.08 -13.79
C GLU A 50 -2.90 13.80 -15.11
N VAL A 51 -2.00 13.59 -16.08
CA VAL A 51 -2.14 14.13 -17.44
C VAL A 51 -2.29 12.96 -18.40
N TYR A 52 -3.47 12.83 -19.01
CA TYR A 52 -3.77 11.82 -20.02
C TYR A 52 -3.49 12.34 -21.43
N ASP A 53 -2.79 11.54 -22.24
CA ASP A 53 -2.49 11.84 -23.64
C ASP A 53 -3.17 10.83 -24.57
N ASP A 54 -4.26 11.27 -25.20
CA ASP A 54 -5.07 10.49 -26.15
C ASP A 54 -4.27 9.90 -27.31
N LYS A 55 -3.14 10.51 -27.69
CA LYS A 55 -2.31 10.02 -28.81
C LYS A 55 -1.56 8.75 -28.45
N THR A 56 -1.10 8.68 -27.21
CA THR A 56 -0.26 7.57 -26.74
C THR A 56 -1.06 6.55 -25.94
N GLY A 57 -2.28 6.91 -25.49
CA GLY A 57 -3.07 6.14 -24.54
C GLY A 57 -2.39 6.02 -23.18
N GLY A 58 -1.43 6.89 -22.89
CA GLY A 58 -0.66 6.90 -21.65
C GLY A 58 -1.08 8.05 -20.75
N SER A 59 -0.93 7.85 -19.44
CA SER A 59 -1.05 8.90 -18.45
C SER A 59 0.28 9.17 -17.75
N LYS A 60 0.45 10.40 -17.29
CA LYS A 60 1.59 10.83 -16.46
C LYS A 60 1.07 11.36 -15.14
N GLU A 61 1.49 10.72 -14.07
CA GLU A 61 1.16 11.11 -12.71
C GLU A 61 2.30 11.94 -12.10
N THR A 62 1.99 13.00 -11.35
CA THR A 62 2.98 13.82 -10.64
C THR A 62 2.40 14.34 -9.33
N THR A 63 3.10 14.16 -8.22
CA THR A 63 2.71 14.78 -6.94
C THR A 63 3.04 16.27 -6.96
N ILE A 64 2.03 17.11 -6.77
CA ILE A 64 2.17 18.59 -6.81
C ILE A 64 2.05 19.24 -5.44
N PHE A 65 1.50 18.54 -4.45
CA PHE A 65 1.40 18.99 -3.06
C PHE A 65 1.52 17.78 -2.13
N ASN A 66 2.22 17.92 -1.01
CA ASN A 66 2.35 16.89 -0.01
C ASN A 66 2.75 17.52 1.34
N THR A 67 1.99 17.23 2.39
CA THR A 67 2.23 17.75 3.75
C THR A 67 3.08 16.82 4.62
N THR A 68 3.16 15.52 4.28
CA THR A 68 3.92 14.52 5.05
C THR A 68 5.42 14.54 4.75
N THR A 69 5.81 15.20 3.67
CA THR A 69 7.22 15.42 3.32
C THR A 69 7.54 16.90 3.42
N LYS A 70 8.68 17.24 4.02
CA LYS A 70 9.28 18.56 3.82
C LYS A 70 9.67 18.65 2.35
N ILE A 71 8.79 19.19 1.51
CA ILE A 71 9.02 19.34 0.08
C ILE A 71 10.31 20.14 -0.10
N LYS A 72 11.42 19.47 -0.38
CA LYS A 72 12.57 20.12 -1.02
C LYS A 72 12.15 20.31 -2.47
N THR A 73 11.59 21.47 -2.76
CA THR A 73 11.27 21.91 -4.11
C THR A 73 12.51 21.75 -4.99
N LYS A 74 12.59 20.67 -5.75
CA LYS A 74 13.40 20.62 -6.97
C LYS A 74 12.53 21.12 -8.10
N GLN A 75 12.41 22.45 -8.19
CA GLN A 75 12.08 23.10 -9.45
C GLN A 75 13.20 22.76 -10.44
N GLY A 76 12.82 22.17 -11.57
CA GLY A 76 13.64 22.06 -12.77
C GLY A 76 14.64 20.90 -12.79
N GLN A 77 14.32 19.85 -13.54
CA GLN A 77 15.28 19.39 -14.56
C GLN A 77 14.54 18.73 -15.75
N PRO A 78 14.75 19.21 -16.98
CA PRO A 78 14.16 18.66 -18.20
C PRO A 78 14.91 17.39 -18.64
N GLU A 79 14.20 16.53 -19.38
CA GLU A 79 14.70 15.49 -20.28
C GLU A 79 15.78 14.51 -19.76
N SER A 80 15.36 13.27 -19.50
CA SER A 80 16.12 12.10 -19.95
C SER A 80 15.23 11.27 -20.88
N LYS A 81 15.43 11.53 -22.17
CA LYS A 81 15.17 10.72 -23.36
C LYS A 81 14.54 9.33 -23.16
N ALA A 82 13.40 9.16 -23.82
CA ALA A 82 12.94 7.99 -24.56
C ALA A 82 13.22 6.58 -23.98
N ASP A 83 12.14 5.93 -23.54
CA ASP A 83 11.85 4.61 -24.09
C ASP A 83 10.36 4.55 -24.46
N ILE A 84 10.07 4.73 -25.74
CA ILE A 84 8.78 4.44 -26.33
C ILE A 84 8.78 2.94 -26.57
N THR A 85 8.22 2.16 -25.65
CA THR A 85 7.75 0.81 -25.98
C THR A 85 6.23 0.74 -25.87
N PRO A 86 5.52 0.34 -26.94
CA PRO A 86 4.09 0.09 -26.85
C PRO A 86 3.90 -1.11 -25.92
N ARG A 87 3.07 -0.94 -24.88
CA ARG A 87 2.73 -2.01 -23.94
C ARG A 87 1.96 -3.12 -24.68
N ARG A 88 2.69 -4.05 -25.29
CA ARG A 88 2.14 -5.30 -25.83
C ARG A 88 1.47 -6.03 -24.68
N ARG A 89 0.15 -6.24 -24.81
CA ARG A 89 -0.63 -7.19 -24.03
C ARG A 89 0.10 -8.55 -24.08
N GLY A 90 0.51 -9.08 -22.92
CA GLY A 90 1.13 -10.39 -22.80
C GLY A 90 2.55 -10.39 -22.24
N ARG A 91 2.69 -10.12 -20.94
CA ARG A 91 3.82 -10.62 -20.13
C ARG A 91 3.31 -10.83 -18.69
N PRO A 92 3.41 -12.03 -18.10
CA PRO A 92 3.07 -12.20 -16.69
C PRO A 92 3.99 -11.30 -15.86
N PRO A 93 3.50 -10.73 -14.75
CA PRO A 93 4.27 -9.79 -13.94
C PRO A 93 5.54 -10.48 -13.45
N SER A 94 6.71 -9.92 -13.78
CA SER A 94 7.95 -10.34 -13.14
C SER A 94 7.93 -9.80 -11.71
N ASP A 95 7.77 -10.69 -10.75
CA ASP A 95 7.95 -10.42 -9.33
C ASP A 95 9.36 -9.86 -9.09
N LYS A 96 9.43 -8.54 -8.93
CA LYS A 96 10.62 -7.87 -8.42
C LYS A 96 10.54 -7.94 -6.91
N GLY A 97 11.10 -9.01 -6.36
CA GLY A 97 11.13 -9.32 -4.94
C GLY A 97 11.51 -8.11 -4.08
N LYS A 98 10.51 -7.54 -3.41
CA LYS A 98 10.72 -6.74 -2.21
C LYS A 98 10.74 -7.71 -1.03
N ASN A 99 11.58 -7.41 -0.04
CA ASN A 99 11.85 -8.20 1.16
C ASN A 99 10.60 -8.51 2.04
N THR A 100 9.58 -9.20 1.53
CA THR A 100 8.44 -9.73 2.30
C THR A 100 8.76 -11.10 2.89
N GLY A 101 9.69 -11.85 2.28
CA GLY A 101 10.01 -13.22 2.69
C GLY A 101 10.38 -13.40 4.15
N ARG A 102 11.02 -12.42 4.82
CA ARG A 102 11.30 -12.52 6.27
C ARG A 102 10.04 -12.33 7.13
N LYS A 103 9.13 -11.44 6.73
CA LYS A 103 7.87 -11.21 7.45
C LYS A 103 6.91 -12.38 7.19
N ASP A 104 6.83 -12.84 5.95
CA ASP A 104 6.02 -14.00 5.55
C ASP A 104 6.53 -15.30 6.20
N LEU A 105 7.85 -15.47 6.33
CA LEU A 105 8.44 -16.61 7.03
C LEU A 105 8.17 -16.55 8.55
N LEU A 106 8.20 -15.38 9.18
CA LEU A 106 7.81 -15.23 10.59
C LEU A 106 6.32 -15.57 10.81
N VAL A 107 5.45 -15.14 9.89
CA VAL A 107 4.01 -15.47 9.92
C VAL A 107 3.81 -16.97 9.71
N ALA A 108 4.51 -17.58 8.75
CA ALA A 108 4.44 -19.01 8.48
C ALA A 108 4.95 -19.86 9.66
N VAL A 109 6.07 -19.47 10.28
CA VAL A 109 6.60 -20.16 11.48
C VAL A 109 5.62 -20.04 12.65
N LYS A 110 5.04 -18.86 12.87
CA LYS A 110 4.04 -18.66 13.92
C LYS A 110 2.78 -19.51 13.67
N ALA A 111 2.30 -19.55 12.43
CA ALA A 111 1.16 -20.39 12.06
C ALA A 111 1.47 -21.89 12.23
N ALA A 112 2.65 -22.34 11.81
CA ALA A 112 3.10 -23.72 12.00
C ALA A 112 3.21 -24.09 13.48
N PHE A 113 3.68 -23.17 14.34
CA PHE A 113 3.73 -23.37 15.78
C PHE A 113 2.33 -23.54 16.40
N TRP A 114 1.38 -22.68 16.03
CA TRP A 114 -0.01 -22.81 16.49
C TRP A 114 -0.66 -24.11 16.02
N LEU A 115 -0.42 -24.52 14.77
CA LEU A 115 -0.92 -25.77 14.23
C LEU A 115 -0.34 -26.97 14.99
N LEU A 116 0.97 -26.96 15.26
CA LEU A 116 1.63 -27.99 16.04
C LEU A 116 1.06 -28.09 17.46
N LEU A 117 0.78 -26.95 18.12
CA LEU A 117 0.15 -26.95 19.45
C LEU A 117 -1.26 -27.52 19.44
N ILE A 118 -2.06 -27.22 18.43
CA ILE A 118 -3.41 -27.79 18.29
C ILE A 118 -3.32 -29.29 18.00
N LEU A 119 -2.36 -29.72 17.18
CA LEU A 119 -2.14 -31.13 16.85
C LEU A 119 -1.66 -31.92 18.07
N ILE A 120 -0.66 -31.42 18.81
CA ILE A 120 -0.15 -32.04 20.04
C ILE A 120 -1.19 -31.97 21.15
N GLY A 121 -1.92 -30.86 21.29
CA GLY A 121 -3.00 -30.73 22.27
C GLY A 121 -4.17 -31.67 21.96
N GLY A 122 -4.55 -31.80 20.69
CA GLY A 122 -5.60 -32.72 20.24
C GLY A 122 -5.21 -34.19 20.39
N LEU A 123 -4.00 -34.58 19.95
CA LEU A 123 -3.50 -35.94 20.17
C LEU A 123 -3.20 -36.20 21.65
N GLY A 124 -2.71 -35.21 22.39
CA GLY A 124 -2.48 -35.29 23.83
C GLY A 124 -3.77 -35.40 24.64
N ALA A 125 -4.88 -34.82 24.17
CA ALA A 125 -6.20 -35.05 24.78
C ALA A 125 -6.73 -36.46 24.50
N LEU A 126 -6.46 -37.00 23.31
CA LEU A 126 -6.92 -38.34 22.92
C LEU A 126 -6.05 -39.47 23.52
N TYR A 127 -4.72 -39.32 23.52
CA TYR A 127 -3.78 -40.34 24.01
C TYR A 127 -3.24 -40.04 25.42
N GLY A 128 -3.21 -38.79 25.85
CA GLY A 128 -2.73 -38.37 27.17
C GLY A 128 -3.78 -38.46 28.27
N PHE A 129 -5.04 -38.76 27.94
CA PHE A 129 -6.08 -39.05 28.95
C PHE A 129 -5.72 -40.28 29.80
N GLU A 130 -5.03 -41.28 29.23
CA GLU A 130 -4.52 -42.44 29.97
C GLU A 130 -3.33 -42.09 30.90
N GLY A 131 -2.49 -41.14 30.50
CA GLY A 131 -1.37 -40.64 31.31
C GLY A 131 -1.81 -39.73 32.47
N LEU A 132 -2.81 -38.86 32.24
CA LEU A 132 -3.40 -37.99 33.25
C LEU A 132 -4.19 -38.78 34.31
N ASN A 133 -4.95 -39.81 33.91
CA ASN A 133 -5.63 -40.69 34.87
C ASN A 133 -4.64 -41.50 35.74
N ASN A 134 -3.52 -41.98 35.16
CA ASN A 134 -2.49 -42.68 35.95
C ASN A 134 -1.67 -41.76 36.86
N PHE A 135 -1.49 -40.49 36.48
CA PHE A 135 -0.81 -39.50 37.31
C PHE A 135 -1.68 -38.99 38.46
N LEU A 136 -2.98 -38.79 38.22
CA LEU A 136 -3.96 -38.37 39.23
C LEU A 136 -4.36 -39.48 40.22
N ASN A 137 -4.18 -40.76 39.87
CA ASN A 137 -4.38 -41.89 40.80
C ASN A 137 -3.12 -42.24 41.63
N LYS A 138 -2.00 -41.55 41.40
CA LYS A 138 -0.72 -41.81 42.09
C LYS A 138 -0.32 -40.72 43.09
N PHE A 139 -1.10 -39.64 43.16
CA PHE A 139 -1.08 -38.60 44.19
C PHE A 139 -2.40 -38.63 44.97
#